data_AF-A0A2R5LHY2-F1
#
_entry.id   AF-A0A2R5LHY2-F1
#
_cell.length_a   1.000
_cell.length_b   1.000
_cell.length_c   1.000
_cell.angle_alpha   90.00
_cell.angle_beta   90.00
_cell.angle_gamma   90.00
#
_symmetry.space_group_name_H-M   'P 1'
#
loop_
_entity.id
_entity.type
_entity.pdbx_description
1 polymer ?
#
loop_
_entity_poly.entity_id
_entity_poly.type
_entity_poly.pdbx_seq_one_letter_code
_entity_poly.pdbx_strand_id
1 'polypeptide(L)'
;YKLVKSTSEVWYPCIYVALPRANATEENPTSYHWGYKENDTWIQGIRIYNVEEDAKYHSDIDENSTSEFPYVQRGVCEVGVSPGEYLDGTDDVELWMNLNAKSDEFGAQCCEGKFKQALEEQNKTLNDVREIDAGCD
;
A
#
# COMPACT_ATOMS: atom_id res chain seq x y z
N TYR A 1 -3.09 8.00 1.68
CA TYR A 1 -3.63 6.64 1.62
C TYR A 1 -3.37 5.93 2.93
N LYS A 2 -4.23 4.98 3.30
CA LYS A 2 -4.03 4.03 4.39
C LYS A 2 -4.02 2.62 3.82
N LEU A 3 -3.19 1.74 4.39
CA LEU A 3 -3.21 0.33 4.07
C LEU A 3 -4.40 -0.28 4.82
N VAL A 4 -5.36 -0.83 4.08
CA VAL A 4 -6.56 -1.44 4.69
C VAL A 4 -6.44 -2.95 4.77
N LYS A 5 -5.86 -3.58 3.74
CA LYS A 5 -5.68 -5.04 3.69
C LYS A 5 -4.31 -5.39 3.15
N SER A 6 -3.71 -6.43 3.69
CA SER A 6 -2.48 -7.00 3.14
C SER A 6 -2.38 -8.49 3.43
N THR A 7 -1.65 -9.22 2.59
CA THR A 7 -1.23 -10.60 2.89
C THR A 7 0.04 -10.68 3.72
N SER A 8 0.73 -9.56 3.90
CA SER A 8 2.00 -9.56 4.63
C SER A 8 1.79 -9.81 6.11
N GLU A 9 2.62 -10.65 6.72
CA GLU A 9 2.60 -10.93 8.15
C GLU A 9 3.31 -9.85 8.98
N VAL A 10 4.15 -9.02 8.35
CA VAL A 10 5.04 -8.08 9.06
C VAL A 10 4.47 -6.68 9.22
N TRP A 11 3.37 -6.36 8.52
CA TRP A 11 2.79 -5.03 8.62
C TRP A 11 2.25 -4.71 10.02
N TYR A 12 2.62 -3.52 10.49
CA TYR A 12 2.06 -2.88 11.66
C TYR A 12 0.62 -2.41 11.40
N PRO A 13 -0.22 -2.29 12.44
CA PRO A 13 -1.57 -1.77 12.27
C PRO A 13 -1.57 -0.27 11.95
N CYS A 14 -2.64 0.20 11.31
CA CYS A 14 -2.88 1.61 11.03
C CYS A 14 -1.83 2.30 10.14
N ILE A 15 -1.19 1.54 9.25
CA ILE A 15 -0.22 2.12 8.32
C ILE A 15 -0.90 3.13 7.40
N TYR A 16 -0.27 4.30 7.27
CA TYR A 16 -0.64 5.29 6.28
C TYR A 16 0.58 5.89 5.60
N VAL A 17 0.33 6.40 4.41
CA VAL A 17 1.25 7.24 3.66
C VAL A 17 0.50 8.49 3.18
N ALA A 18 1.02 9.67 3.49
CA ALA A 18 0.50 10.92 2.97
C ALA A 18 1.17 11.21 1.63
N LEU A 19 0.34 11.50 0.62
CA LEU A 19 0.87 11.87 -0.68
C LEU A 19 1.65 13.20 -0.58
N PRO A 20 2.78 13.29 -1.29
CA PRO A 20 3.54 14.52 -1.42
C PRO A 20 2.70 15.59 -2.13
N ARG A 21 3.08 16.86 -1.94
CA ARG A 21 2.45 17.99 -2.64
C ARG A 21 2.80 18.06 -4.13
N ALA A 22 3.86 17.37 -4.54
CA ALA A 22 4.33 17.27 -5.91
C ALA A 22 4.52 15.80 -6.27
N ASN A 23 4.19 15.44 -7.51
CA ASN A 23 4.43 14.10 -8.02
C ASN A 23 5.92 13.79 -7.98
N ALA A 24 6.27 12.60 -7.48
CA ALA A 24 7.64 12.11 -7.59
C ALA A 24 7.93 11.83 -9.07
N THR A 25 9.17 12.10 -9.48
CA THR A 25 9.75 11.56 -10.71
C THR A 25 11.15 11.06 -10.38
N GLU A 26 11.74 10.24 -11.26
CA GLU A 26 13.14 9.81 -11.09
C GLU A 26 14.10 11.01 -10.93
N GLU A 27 13.86 12.07 -11.70
CA GLU A 27 14.66 13.31 -11.67
C GLU A 27 14.35 14.21 -10.47
N ASN A 28 13.20 14.00 -9.81
CA ASN A 28 12.72 14.78 -8.69
C ASN A 28 12.03 13.87 -7.65
N PRO A 29 12.83 13.13 -6.86
CA PRO A 29 12.35 12.41 -5.69
C PRO A 29 11.51 13.31 -4.81
N THR A 30 10.52 12.72 -4.15
CA THR A 30 9.66 13.49 -3.25
C THR A 30 9.49 12.77 -1.92
N SER A 31 9.30 13.57 -0.88
CA SER A 31 9.16 13.08 0.48
C SER A 31 7.71 12.69 0.75
N TYR A 32 7.51 11.42 1.10
CA TYR A 32 6.25 10.90 1.59
C TYR A 32 6.32 10.82 3.11
N HIS A 33 5.34 11.42 3.77
CA HIS A 33 5.15 11.19 5.20
C HIS A 33 4.46 9.84 5.38
N TRP A 34 4.92 9.06 6.34
CA TRP A 34 4.32 7.78 6.66
C TRP A 34 4.18 7.65 8.17
N GLY A 35 3.36 6.70 8.60
CA GLY A 35 3.26 6.32 9.99
C GLY A 35 2.43 5.08 10.20
N TYR A 36 2.47 4.57 11.42
CA TYR A 36 1.70 3.43 11.91
C TYR A 36 1.42 3.60 13.40
N LYS A 37 0.53 2.78 13.94
CA LYS A 37 0.20 2.79 15.36
C LYS A 37 0.84 1.58 16.04
N GLU A 38 1.53 1.81 17.15
CA GLU A 38 2.08 0.76 18.00
C GLU A 38 1.73 1.08 19.45
N ASN A 39 1.06 0.16 20.15
CA ASN A 39 0.66 0.32 21.56
C ASN A 39 -0.04 1.68 21.84
N ASP A 40 -1.04 2.01 21.02
CA ASP A 40 -1.77 3.29 21.02
C ASP A 40 -0.94 4.56 20.78
N THR A 41 0.33 4.41 20.36
CA THR A 41 1.22 5.51 20.03
C THR A 41 1.45 5.57 18.54
N TRP A 42 1.38 6.78 17.95
CA TRP A 42 1.71 6.99 16.55
C TRP A 42 3.22 7.10 16.36
N ILE A 43 3.77 6.21 15.55
CA ILE A 43 5.14 6.29 15.04
C ILE A 43 5.06 6.87 13.63
N GLN A 44 5.86 7.90 13.36
CA GLN A 44 5.81 8.67 12.11
C GLN A 44 7.21 8.92 11.58
N GLY A 45 7.31 9.04 10.26
CA GLY A 45 8.56 9.36 9.61
C GLY A 45 8.36 9.96 8.23
N ILE A 46 9.50 10.15 7.56
CA ILE A 46 9.57 10.59 6.17
C ILE A 46 10.35 9.51 5.40
N ARG A 47 9.87 9.16 4.22
CA ARG A 47 10.54 8.29 3.23
C ARG A 47 10.64 9.05 1.93
N ILE A 48 11.70 8.82 1.17
CA ILE A 48 11.85 9.42 -0.16
C ILE A 48 11.56 8.32 -1.17
N TYR A 49 10.56 8.54 -2.01
CA TYR A 49 10.24 7.60 -3.08
C TYR A 49 10.59 8.21 -4.43
N ASN A 50 11.14 7.36 -5.29
CA ASN A 50 11.19 7.59 -6.73
C ASN A 50 10.02 6.83 -7.36
N VAL A 51 9.30 7.49 -8.25
CA VAL A 51 8.27 6.85 -9.06
C VAL A 51 8.90 6.61 -10.42
N GLU A 52 9.05 5.34 -10.78
CA GLU A 52 9.40 4.95 -12.14
C GLU A 52 8.14 5.04 -13.04
N GLU A 53 8.34 4.98 -14.36
CA GLU A 53 7.23 4.82 -15.30
C GLU A 53 6.35 3.61 -14.89
N ASP A 54 5.04 3.68 -15.15
CA ASP A 54 4.07 2.59 -14.89
C ASP A 54 3.70 2.28 -13.42
N ALA A 55 3.74 3.26 -12.51
CA ALA A 55 3.24 3.13 -11.12
C ALA A 55 4.02 2.12 -10.26
N LYS A 56 5.32 2.00 -10.51
CA LYS A 56 6.27 1.32 -9.63
C LYS A 56 6.89 2.33 -8.66
N TYR A 57 6.86 1.99 -7.38
CA TYR A 57 7.44 2.82 -6.34
C TYR A 57 8.68 2.15 -5.77
N HIS A 58 9.79 2.88 -5.84
CA HIS A 58 11.08 2.44 -5.30
C HIS A 58 11.38 3.21 -4.01
N SER A 59 11.64 2.49 -2.91
CA SER A 59 12.08 3.12 -1.66
C SER A 59 13.59 3.36 -1.68
N ASP A 60 14.01 4.53 -1.21
CA ASP A 60 15.42 4.91 -1.04
C ASP A 60 16.22 4.10 0.00
N ILE A 61 15.55 3.29 0.82
CA ILE A 61 16.16 2.59 1.97
C ILE A 61 16.38 1.10 1.69
N ASP A 62 15.67 0.53 0.73
CA ASP A 62 15.87 -0.86 0.31
C ASP A 62 15.77 -0.93 -1.21
N GLU A 63 16.96 -0.95 -1.86
CA GLU A 63 17.13 -1.01 -3.31
C GLU A 63 16.53 -2.29 -3.95
N ASN A 64 16.05 -3.25 -3.15
CA ASN A 64 15.34 -4.43 -3.64
C ASN A 64 13.82 -4.37 -3.40
N SER A 65 13.29 -3.29 -2.79
CA SER A 65 11.87 -3.12 -2.50
C SER A 65 11.17 -2.26 -3.57
N THR A 66 10.87 -2.87 -4.72
CA THR A 66 10.01 -2.22 -5.73
C THR A 66 8.59 -2.74 -5.58
N SER A 67 7.70 -1.91 -5.03
CA SER A 67 6.26 -2.21 -5.02
C SER A 67 5.65 -1.80 -6.36
N GLU A 68 4.94 -2.72 -6.99
CA GLU A 68 4.22 -2.46 -8.24
C GLU A 68 2.74 -2.27 -7.94
N PHE A 69 2.12 -1.21 -8.49
CA PHE A 69 0.69 -0.96 -8.32
C PHE A 69 -0.04 -1.18 -9.64
N PRO A 70 -0.35 -2.44 -10.00
CA PRO A 70 -0.97 -2.78 -11.29
C PRO A 70 -2.37 -2.19 -11.46
N TYR A 71 -3.02 -1.76 -10.38
CA TYR A 71 -4.28 -1.04 -10.44
C TYR A 71 -4.31 0.19 -9.54
N VAL A 72 -4.51 1.35 -10.17
CA VAL A 72 -4.66 2.64 -9.50
C VAL A 72 -5.99 3.27 -9.92
N GLN A 73 -6.90 3.43 -8.97
CA GLN A 73 -8.09 4.25 -9.14
C GLN A 73 -7.81 5.62 -8.51
N ARG A 74 -7.35 6.57 -9.34
CA ARG A 74 -6.88 7.88 -8.90
C ARG A 74 -7.86 8.54 -7.92
N GLY A 75 -7.35 8.91 -6.75
CA GLY A 75 -8.11 9.60 -5.70
C GLY A 75 -8.96 8.68 -4.83
N VAL A 76 -9.03 7.37 -5.12
CA VAL A 76 -9.84 6.41 -4.39
C VAL A 76 -8.98 5.33 -3.75
N CYS A 77 -8.19 4.60 -4.52
CA CYS A 77 -7.41 3.46 -4.03
C CYS A 77 -6.26 3.09 -4.96
N GLU A 78 -5.39 2.25 -4.42
CA GLU A 78 -4.29 1.62 -5.13
C GLU A 78 -4.24 0.14 -4.69
N VAL A 79 -4.08 -0.77 -5.63
CA VAL A 79 -3.87 -2.21 -5.36
C VAL A 79 -2.45 -2.52 -5.79
N GLY A 80 -1.64 -2.93 -4.81
CA GLY A 80 -0.22 -3.16 -4.95
C GLY A 80 0.14 -4.63 -4.85
N VAL A 81 1.24 -4.99 -5.49
CA VAL A 81 2.00 -6.22 -5.28
C VAL A 81 3.40 -5.79 -4.85
N SER A 82 3.80 -6.16 -3.64
CA SER A 82 5.10 -5.81 -3.06
C SER A 82 5.94 -7.06 -2.85
N PRO A 83 7.27 -7.01 -3.01
CA PRO A 83 8.13 -8.14 -2.66
C PRO A 83 7.92 -8.51 -1.19
N GLY A 84 7.60 -9.77 -0.91
CA GLY A 84 7.44 -10.23 0.47
C GLY A 84 8.79 -10.20 1.19
N GLU A 85 8.87 -9.48 2.31
CA GLU A 85 10.13 -9.37 3.07
C GLU A 85 10.56 -10.70 3.72
N TYR A 86 9.65 -11.65 3.98
CA TYR A 86 9.97 -12.85 4.75
C TYR A 86 9.21 -14.15 4.35
N LEU A 87 10.03 -15.20 4.13
CA LEU A 87 9.82 -16.65 4.29
C LEU A 87 9.61 -17.56 3.07
N ASP A 88 9.16 -17.10 1.92
CA ASP A 88 9.11 -17.96 0.72
C ASP A 88 9.42 -17.25 -0.61
N GLY A 89 9.64 -15.94 -0.58
CA GLY A 89 9.84 -15.12 -1.79
C GLY A 89 8.57 -14.89 -2.58
N THR A 90 7.38 -15.11 -2.00
CA THR A 90 6.10 -14.76 -2.62
C THR A 90 5.77 -13.29 -2.38
N ASP A 91 5.26 -12.65 -3.42
CA ASP A 91 4.86 -11.26 -3.34
C ASP A 91 3.63 -11.10 -2.43
N ASP A 92 3.59 -10.02 -1.68
CA ASP A 92 2.45 -9.59 -0.89
C ASP A 92 1.48 -8.76 -1.73
N VAL A 93 0.18 -8.97 -1.48
CA VAL A 93 -0.88 -8.20 -2.13
C VAL A 93 -1.43 -7.19 -1.13
N GLU A 94 -1.55 -5.94 -1.57
CA GLU A 94 -1.92 -4.81 -0.72
C GLU A 94 -3.10 -4.04 -1.30
N LEU A 95 -4.02 -3.62 -0.45
CA LEU A 95 -5.07 -2.66 -0.78
C LEU A 95 -4.88 -1.38 0.01
N TRP A 96 -4.61 -0.30 -0.70
CA TRP A 96 -4.46 1.03 -0.16
C TRP A 96 -5.68 1.88 -0.50
N MET A 97 -6.28 2.51 0.50
CA MET A 97 -7.46 3.37 0.32
C MET A 97 -7.12 4.83 0.62
N ASN A 98 -7.68 5.75 -0.15
CA ASN A 98 -7.59 7.17 0.16
C ASN A 98 -8.31 7.41 1.50
N LEU A 99 -7.74 8.23 2.38
CA LEU A 99 -8.32 8.54 3.69
C LEU A 99 -9.72 9.16 3.59
N ASN A 100 -10.01 9.83 2.47
CA ASN A 100 -11.30 10.46 2.22
C ASN A 100 -12.24 9.62 1.34
N ALA A 101 -11.80 8.45 0.86
CA ALA A 101 -12.67 7.57 0.08
C ALA A 101 -13.73 6.94 0.99
N LYS A 102 -14.99 6.99 0.55
CA LYS A 102 -16.06 6.29 1.25
C LYS A 102 -16.14 4.85 0.74
N SER A 103 -16.30 3.90 1.66
CA SER A 103 -16.32 2.47 1.36
C SER A 103 -17.49 2.04 0.46
N ASP A 104 -18.55 2.85 0.37
CA ASP A 104 -19.74 2.61 -0.44
C ASP A 104 -19.68 3.26 -1.83
N GLU A 105 -18.64 4.04 -2.13
CA GLU A 105 -18.44 4.60 -3.46
C GLU A 105 -18.08 3.51 -4.46
N PHE A 106 -18.62 3.63 -5.69
CA PHE A 106 -18.38 2.67 -6.78
C PHE A 106 -16.88 2.39 -6.99
N GLY A 107 -16.04 3.43 -6.85
CA GLY A 107 -14.59 3.29 -6.92
C GLY A 107 -14.04 2.30 -5.89
N ALA A 108 -14.46 2.39 -4.63
CA ALA A 108 -14.00 1.50 -3.55
C ALA A 108 -14.36 0.03 -3.82
N GLN A 109 -15.55 -0.22 -4.38
CA GLN A 109 -15.97 -1.57 -4.76
C GLN A 109 -15.13 -2.15 -5.91
N CYS A 110 -14.73 -1.32 -6.89
CA CYS A 110 -13.80 -1.75 -7.94
C CYS A 110 -12.44 -2.16 -7.36
N CYS A 111 -11.94 -1.41 -6.37
CA CYS A 111 -10.68 -1.70 -5.69
C CYS A 111 -10.72 -3.05 -4.98
N GLU A 112 -11.80 -3.35 -4.27
CA GLU A 112 -12.01 -4.65 -3.62
C GLU A 112 -12.05 -5.80 -4.63
N GLY A 113 -12.69 -5.59 -5.78
CA GLY A 113 -12.68 -6.57 -6.89
C GLY A 113 -11.28 -6.81 -7.45
N LYS A 114 -10.50 -5.74 -7.61
CA LYS A 114 -9.12 -5.81 -8.12
C LYS A 114 -8.14 -6.41 -7.12
N PHE A 115 -8.32 -6.14 -5.84
CA PHE A 115 -7.58 -6.79 -4.77
C PHE A 115 -7.81 -8.31 -4.78
N LYS A 116 -9.06 -8.76 -4.90
CA LYS A 116 -9.38 -10.21 -5.02
C LYS A 116 -8.74 -10.84 -6.27
N GLN A 117 -8.78 -10.14 -7.40
CA GLN A 117 -8.11 -10.60 -8.61
C GLN A 117 -6.60 -10.76 -8.40
N ALA A 118 -5.94 -9.79 -7.76
CA ALA A 118 -4.51 -9.87 -7.47
C ALA A 118 -4.17 -11.01 -6.50
N LEU A 119 -5.02 -11.31 -5.51
CA LEU A 119 -4.87 -12.49 -4.66
C LEU A 119 -4.89 -13.78 -5.48
N GLU A 120 -5.88 -13.92 -6.37
CA GLU A 120 -6.01 -15.11 -7.23
C GLU A 120 -4.79 -15.30 -8.14
N GLU A 121 -4.28 -14.21 -8.73
CA GLU A 121 -3.07 -14.22 -9.56
C GLU A 121 -1.82 -14.67 -8.79
N GLN A 122 -1.76 -14.39 -7.48
CA GLN A 122 -0.70 -14.82 -6.57
C GLN A 122 -0.98 -16.18 -5.89
N ASN A 123 -2.03 -16.90 -6.30
CA ASN A 123 -2.49 -18.15 -5.65
C ASN A 123 -2.81 -17.98 -4.15
N LYS A 124 -3.22 -16.78 -3.74
CA LYS A 124 -3.65 -16.44 -2.37
C LYS A 124 -5.17 -16.36 -2.29
N THR A 125 -5.69 -16.40 -1.07
CA THR A 125 -7.11 -16.37 -0.75
C THR A 125 -7.41 -15.31 0.31
N LEU A 126 -8.69 -15.06 0.57
CA LEU A 126 -9.10 -14.16 1.65
C LEU A 126 -8.68 -14.65 3.05
N ASN A 127 -8.34 -15.93 3.21
CA ASN A 127 -7.83 -16.45 4.49
C ASN A 127 -6.39 -16.01 4.77
N ASP A 128 -5.67 -15.59 3.72
CA ASP A 128 -4.30 -15.09 3.81
C ASP A 128 -4.26 -13.58 4.08
N VAL A 129 -5.43 -12.92 4.13
CA VAL A 129 -5.57 -11.47 4.25
C VAL A 129 -5.73 -11.06 5.71
N ARG A 130 -4.96 -10.03 6.09
CA ARG A 130 -5.09 -9.31 7.35
C ARG A 130 -5.75 -7.96 7.12
N GLU A 131 -6.72 -7.61 7.96
CA GLU A 131 -7.25 -6.25 8.07
C GLU A 131 -6.25 -5.40 8.86
N ILE A 132 -5.71 -4.36 8.23
CA ILE A 132 -4.64 -3.51 8.77
C ILE A 132 -5.20 -2.24 9.41
N ASP A 133 -6.35 -1.74 8.95
CA ASP A 133 -6.92 -0.47 9.40
C ASP A 133 -7.99 -0.60 10.51
N ALA A 134 -8.12 -1.79 11.11
CA ALA A 134 -9.06 -2.02 12.19
C ALA A 134 -8.66 -1.25 13.47
N GLY A 135 -9.53 -0.36 13.96
CA GLY A 135 -9.32 0.40 15.20
C GLY A 135 -8.37 1.59 15.08
N CYS A 136 -8.22 2.14 13.87
CA CYS A 136 -7.29 3.21 13.54
C CYS A 136 -7.90 4.61 13.54
N ASP A 137 -8.91 4.84 14.40
CA ASP A 137 -9.60 6.12 14.58
C ASP A 137 -8.63 7.29 14.91
#